data_AF-A0A6N8J9L4-F1
#
_entry.id   AF-A0A6N8J9L4-F1
#
_cell.length_a   1.000
_cell.length_b   1.000
_cell.length_c   1.000
_cell.angle_alpha   90.00
_cell.angle_beta   90.00
_cell.angle_gamma   90.00
#
_symmetry.space_group_name_H-M   'P 1'
#
loop_
_entity.id
_entity.type
_entity.pdbx_description
1 polymer ?
#
loop_
_entity_poly.entity_id
_entity_poly.type
_entity_poly.pdbx_seq_one_letter_code
_entity_poly.pdbx_strand_id
1 'polypeptide(L)' 'MKKIYLVLVLSGMILTSGCYTVRTAGNSGKVPPGQAKKAAGAKSARDFAPGHNKY' A
#
# COMPACT_ATOMS: atom_id res chain seq x y z
N MET A 1 40.01 -7.95 -2.58
CA MET A 1 38.82 -8.71 -3.04
C MET A 1 37.70 -8.79 -2.00
N LYS A 2 37.92 -9.31 -0.77
CA LYS A 2 36.86 -9.41 0.27
C LYS A 2 36.21 -8.06 0.67
N LYS A 3 36.99 -6.97 0.68
CA LYS A 3 36.49 -5.60 0.96
C LYS A 3 35.56 -5.07 -0.15
N ILE A 4 35.84 -5.40 -1.42
CA ILE A 4 34.98 -5.05 -2.56
C ILE A 4 33.64 -5.79 -2.47
N TYR A 5 33.67 -7.07 -2.10
CA TYR A 5 32.44 -7.84 -1.87
C TYR A 5 31.58 -7.24 -0.75
N LEU A 6 32.22 -6.77 0.33
CA LEU A 6 31.52 -6.14 1.45
C LEU A 6 30.81 -4.85 1.01
N VAL A 7 31.48 -4.00 0.23
CA VAL A 7 30.89 -2.75 -0.30
C VAL A 7 29.72 -3.04 -1.24
N LEU A 8 29.82 -4.09 -2.07
CA LEU A 8 28.80 -4.45 -3.04
C LEU A 8 27.53 -4.99 -2.38
N VAL A 9 27.65 -5.81 -1.33
CA VAL A 9 26.52 -6.30 -0.55
C VAL A 9 25.80 -5.17 0.20
N LEU A 10 26.56 -4.24 0.79
CA LEU A 10 25.99 -3.10 1.52
C LEU A 10 25.20 -2.17 0.59
N SER A 11 25.71 -1.92 -0.61
CA SER A 11 25.03 -1.12 -1.64
C SER A 11 23.71 -1.77 -2.10
N GLY A 12 23.70 -3.09 -2.30
CA GLY A 12 22.48 -3.81 -2.68
C GLY A 12 21.38 -3.72 -1.62
N MET A 13 21.72 -3.81 -0.33
CA MET A 13 20.75 -3.79 0.76
C MET A 13 20.04 -2.43 0.91
N ILE A 14 20.75 -1.33 0.64
CA ILE A 14 20.19 0.04 0.69
C ILE A 14 19.22 0.28 -0.47
N LEU A 15 19.46 -0.32 -1.64
CA LEU A 15 18.56 -0.18 -2.79
C LEU A 15 17.25 -0.96 -2.60
N THR A 16 17.25 -2.02 -1.79
CA THR A 16 16.05 -2.83 -1.51
C THR A 16 15.17 -2.32 -0.38
N SER A 17 15.58 -1.30 0.38
CA SER A 17 14.75 -0.72 1.47
C SER A 17 13.69 0.27 0.97
N GLY A 18 13.41 0.26 -0.34
CA GLY A 18 12.50 1.17 -1.02
C GLY A 18 11.08 1.19 -0.46
N CYS A 19 10.71 2.35 0.07
CA CYS A 19 9.38 2.98 0.10
C CYS A 19 8.19 2.09 0.46
N TYR A 20 7.91 1.95 1.75
CA TYR A 20 6.56 1.67 2.21
C TYR A 20 5.70 2.94 2.10
N THR A 21 4.68 2.93 1.25
CA THR A 21 3.64 3.98 1.27
C THR A 21 2.80 3.80 2.54
N VAL A 22 2.91 4.73 3.48
CA VAL A 22 2.00 4.78 4.65
C VAL A 22 0.58 4.99 4.12
N ARG A 23 -0.25 3.96 4.22
CA ARG A 23 -1.68 4.03 3.88
C ARG A 23 -2.36 4.79 5.01
N THR A 24 -2.48 6.11 4.90
CA THR A 24 -3.34 6.91 5.78
C THR A 24 -4.79 6.54 5.48
N ALA A 25 -5.29 5.49 6.14
CA ALA A 25 -6.72 5.41 6.39
C ALA A 25 -7.02 6.62 7.29
N GLY A 26 -7.78 7.60 6.77
CA GLY A 26 -8.22 8.72 7.58
C GLY A 26 -8.84 8.22 8.90
N ASN A 27 -8.86 9.08 9.91
CA ASN A 27 -9.11 8.85 11.35
C ASN A 27 -10.34 7.97 11.76
N SER A 28 -11.06 7.38 10.81
CA SER A 28 -12.20 6.50 10.99
C SER A 28 -11.83 5.01 11.14
N GLY A 29 -10.58 4.61 10.85
CA GLY A 29 -10.15 3.19 10.88
C GLY A 29 -10.84 2.29 9.83
N LYS A 30 -11.66 2.88 8.95
CA LYS A 30 -12.39 2.18 7.89
C LYS A 30 -11.55 2.15 6.62
N VAL A 31 -11.60 1.04 5.91
CA VAL A 31 -11.00 0.91 4.58
C VAL A 31 -11.63 1.96 3.65
N PRO A 32 -10.84 2.88 3.05
CA PRO A 32 -11.38 3.87 2.13
C PRO A 32 -12.12 3.19 0.97
N PRO A 33 -13.20 3.79 0.45
CA PRO A 33 -14.05 3.17 -0.58
C PRO A 33 -13.26 2.78 -1.84
N GLY A 34 -12.26 3.58 -2.22
CA GLY A 34 -11.37 3.25 -3.34
C GLY A 34 -10.48 2.02 -3.10
N GLN A 35 -10.09 1.75 -1.84
CA GLN A 35 -9.33 0.54 -1.49
C GLN A 35 -10.25 -0.68 -1.44
N ALA A 36 -11.46 -0.53 -0.87
CA ALA A 36 -12.46 -1.60 -0.84
C ALA A 36 -12.86 -2.03 -2.27
N LYS A 37 -13.10 -1.06 -3.17
CA LYS A 37 -13.33 -1.33 -4.60
C LYS A 37 -12.19 -2.15 -5.22
N LYS A 38 -10.95 -1.73 -4.99
CA LYS A 38 -9.77 -2.41 -5.55
C LYS A 38 -9.64 -3.83 -5.01
N ALA A 39 -9.87 -4.03 -3.71
CA ALA A 39 -9.85 -5.35 -3.07
C ALA A 39 -10.97 -6.26 -3.61
N ALA A 40 -12.15 -5.71 -3.87
CA ALA A 40 -13.30 -6.44 -4.39
C ALA A 40 -13.27 -6.69 -5.91
N GLY A 41 -12.29 -6.16 -6.65
CA GLY A 41 -12.21 -6.30 -8.11
C GLY A 41 -13.38 -5.65 -8.86
N ALA A 42 -14.14 -4.76 -8.21
CA ALA A 42 -15.36 -4.20 -8.77
C ALA A 42 -15.07 -3.06 -9.77
N LYS A 43 -15.81 -3.04 -10.88
CA LYS A 43 -15.69 -1.97 -11.90
C LYS A 43 -16.15 -0.61 -11.37
N SER A 44 -17.09 -0.58 -10.42
CA SER A 44 -17.71 0.63 -9.87
C SER A 44 -17.41 0.81 -8.37
N ALA A 45 -17.32 2.07 -7.92
CA ALA A 45 -17.18 2.42 -6.49
C ALA A 45 -18.54 2.68 -5.81
N ARG A 46 -19.64 2.64 -6.58
CA ARG A 46 -20.98 3.02 -6.11
C ARG A 46 -21.40 2.22 -4.88
N ASP A 47 -21.10 0.93 -4.88
CA ASP A 47 -21.53 0.01 -3.82
C ASP A 47 -20.68 0.15 -2.53
N PHE A 48 -19.52 0.81 -2.65
CA PHE A 48 -18.62 1.10 -1.54
C PHE A 48 -18.80 2.55 -1.03
N ALA A 49 -19.71 3.33 -1.63
CA ALA A 49 -19.93 4.71 -1.25
C ALA A 49 -20.56 4.81 0.16
N PRO A 50 -20.17 5.81 0.97
CA PRO A 50 -20.78 6.03 2.29
C PRO A 50 -22.29 6.25 2.15
N GLY A 51 -23.10 5.36 2.74
CA GLY A 51 -24.57 5.44 2.67
C GLY A 51 -25.24 4.44 1.73
N HIS A 52 -24.49 3.67 0.93
CA HIS A 52 -25.08 2.69 0.00
C HIS A 52 -25.87 1.58 0.72
N ASN A 53 -25.40 1.09 1.87
CA ASN A 53 -26.05 0.02 2.65
C ASN A 53 -26.94 0.55 3.80
N LYS A 54 -27.45 1.78 3.72
CA LYS A 54 -28.28 2.37 4.79
C LYS A 54 -29.78 2.07 4.67
N TYR A 55 -30.18 1.24 3.70
CA TYR A 55 -31.57 0.81 3.49
C TYR A 55 -31.62 -0.71 3.36
#